data_AF-A0A971QZ49-F1
#
_entry.id   AF-A0A971QZ49-F1
#
_cell.length_a   1.000
_cell.length_b   1.000
_cell.length_c   1.000
_cell.angle_alpha   90.00
_cell.angle_beta   90.00
_cell.angle_gamma   90.00
#
_symmetry.space_group_name_H-M   'P 1'
#
loop_
_entity.id
_entity.type
_entity.pdbx_description
1 polymer ?
#
loop_
_entity_poly.entity_id
_entity_poly.type
_entity_poly.pdbx_seq_one_letter_code
_entity_poly.pdbx_strand_id
1 'polypeptide(L)'
;MNAAIRSRIIDNVSSEGFYSFYGKRKDSLERYAKFLKKNPLERTVLGKLKRIIPELSGLSFEELEFTIDILRERDRSPLERVEYVSGLMNLPARPVGHLLFIVDPRNNPPVNGLLKGEVESLEDYARWIEETGSLQEMGVMNYIMLESALCFKKETSEELDIDVRIKATDFTNLKELRTLREEVQSLDRELLKRLTRELKSVHPYVRSVLFSRSHRQVVIDGSNIVYSRQDAPDLARLDDLFVNMAKSRVALFPFRVVFDGN
;
A
#
# COMPACT_ATOMS: atom_id res chain seq x y z
N MET A 1 -11.74 -22.30 4.54
CA MET A 1 -10.63 -21.53 3.95
C MET A 1 -9.39 -22.38 3.89
N ASN A 2 -8.53 -22.13 2.92
CA ASN A 2 -7.12 -22.48 3.05
C ASN A 2 -6.50 -21.66 4.20
N ALA A 3 -6.02 -22.31 5.26
CA ALA A 3 -5.38 -21.65 6.41
C ALA A 3 -4.24 -20.70 5.99
N ALA A 4 -3.63 -20.94 4.81
CA ALA A 4 -2.63 -20.09 4.22
C ALA A 4 -3.14 -18.68 3.87
N ILE A 5 -4.37 -18.52 3.40
CA ILE A 5 -4.93 -17.20 3.03
C ILE A 5 -5.12 -16.37 4.29
N ARG A 6 -5.68 -16.97 5.34
CA ARG A 6 -5.85 -16.32 6.65
C ARG A 6 -4.52 -15.83 7.21
N SER A 7 -3.50 -16.69 7.20
CA SER A 7 -2.15 -16.33 7.65
C SER A 7 -1.60 -15.14 6.87
N ARG A 8 -1.71 -15.16 5.53
CA ARG A 8 -1.24 -14.06 4.68
C ARG A 8 -1.97 -12.74 4.94
N ILE A 9 -3.27 -12.76 5.22
CA ILE A 9 -4.02 -11.56 5.59
C ILE A 9 -3.44 -10.95 6.87
N ILE A 10 -3.23 -11.77 7.90
CA ILE A 10 -2.66 -11.34 9.18
C ILE A 10 -1.25 -10.76 9.00
N ASP A 11 -0.41 -11.44 8.20
CA ASP A 11 0.94 -10.99 7.87
C ASP A 11 0.95 -9.65 7.12
N ASN A 12 0.04 -9.49 6.16
CA ASN A 12 -0.11 -8.26 5.38
C ASN A 12 -0.58 -7.09 6.24
N VAL A 13 -1.57 -7.29 7.11
CA VAL A 13 -2.07 -6.25 8.03
C VAL A 13 -0.97 -5.77 8.98
N SER A 14 -0.09 -6.68 9.38
CA SER A 14 1.02 -6.39 10.30
C SER A 14 2.27 -5.85 9.60
N SER A 15 2.27 -5.79 8.27
CA SER A 15 3.44 -5.40 7.48
C SER A 15 3.64 -3.88 7.44
N GLU A 16 4.91 -3.46 7.42
CA GLU A 16 5.29 -2.08 7.17
C GLU A 16 4.72 -1.59 5.83
N GLY A 17 4.24 -0.34 5.80
CA GLY A 17 3.62 0.27 4.61
C GLY A 17 2.14 -0.09 4.40
N PHE A 18 1.60 -1.11 5.09
CA PHE A 18 0.21 -1.53 4.93
C PHE A 18 -0.80 -0.41 5.19
N TYR A 19 -0.68 0.31 6.30
CA TYR A 19 -1.64 1.37 6.66
C TYR A 19 -1.62 2.56 5.69
N SER A 20 -0.46 2.86 5.09
CA SER A 20 -0.34 3.87 4.03
C SER A 20 -1.05 3.41 2.75
N PHE A 21 -0.85 2.15 2.36
CA PHE A 21 -1.56 1.52 1.24
C PHE A 21 -3.09 1.51 1.48
N TYR A 22 -3.53 1.07 2.66
CA TYR A 22 -4.92 1.05 3.08
C TYR A 22 -5.56 2.45 3.01
N GLY A 23 -4.89 3.48 3.53
CA GLY A 23 -5.41 4.85 3.48
C GLY A 23 -5.69 5.33 2.06
N LYS A 24 -4.71 5.17 1.15
CA LYS A 24 -4.87 5.53 -0.28
C LYS A 24 -5.95 4.70 -0.95
N ARG A 25 -6.02 3.39 -0.64
CA ARG A 25 -6.99 2.46 -1.21
C ARG A 25 -8.41 2.78 -0.78
N LYS A 26 -8.61 3.10 0.50
CA LYS A 26 -9.89 3.51 1.08
C LYS A 26 -10.47 4.74 0.38
N ASP A 27 -9.69 5.82 0.27
CA ASP A 27 -10.17 7.05 -0.38
C ASP A 27 -10.57 6.81 -1.85
N SER A 28 -9.78 5.99 -2.55
CA SER A 28 -10.04 5.63 -3.95
C SER A 28 -11.32 4.81 -4.10
N LEU A 29 -11.50 3.77 -3.29
CA LEU A 29 -12.69 2.90 -3.33
C LEU A 29 -13.96 3.64 -2.91
N GLU A 30 -13.92 4.41 -1.83
CA GLU A 30 -15.10 5.17 -1.39
C GLU A 30 -15.52 6.22 -2.40
N ARG A 31 -14.55 6.91 -3.03
CA ARG A 31 -14.83 7.85 -4.12
C ARG A 31 -15.45 7.13 -5.32
N TYR A 32 -14.95 5.95 -5.66
CA TYR A 32 -15.44 5.20 -6.79
C TYR A 32 -16.86 4.64 -6.56
N ALA A 33 -17.12 4.10 -5.37
CA ALA A 33 -18.45 3.66 -4.96
C ALA A 33 -19.49 4.79 -5.01
N LYS A 34 -19.09 6.05 -4.71
CA LYS A 34 -19.99 7.21 -4.88
C LYS A 34 -20.40 7.45 -6.33
N PHE A 35 -19.48 7.29 -7.29
CA PHE A 35 -19.83 7.38 -8.72
C PHE A 35 -20.76 6.24 -9.14
N LEU A 36 -20.52 5.04 -8.61
CA LEU A 36 -21.39 3.88 -8.79
C LEU A 36 -22.70 3.94 -8.01
N LYS A 37 -23.08 5.08 -7.41
CA LYS A 37 -24.42 5.33 -6.87
C LYS A 37 -25.25 6.32 -7.70
N LYS A 38 -24.63 6.96 -8.70
CA LYS A 38 -25.34 7.87 -9.61
C LYS A 38 -26.22 7.09 -10.58
N ASN A 39 -27.30 7.73 -11.03
CA ASN A 39 -28.12 7.26 -12.13
C ASN A 39 -28.44 8.46 -13.05
N PRO A 40 -28.13 8.42 -14.35
CA PRO A 40 -27.46 7.32 -15.07
C PRO A 40 -25.96 7.21 -14.73
N LEU A 41 -25.36 6.05 -15.01
CA LEU A 41 -23.93 5.82 -14.85
C LEU A 41 -23.12 6.37 -16.04
N GLU A 42 -22.03 7.09 -15.74
CA GLU A 42 -21.13 7.60 -16.78
C GLU A 42 -20.37 6.44 -17.44
N ARG A 43 -20.28 6.42 -18.78
CA ARG A 43 -19.55 5.37 -19.54
C ARG A 43 -18.08 5.23 -19.10
N THR A 44 -17.45 6.33 -18.68
CA THR A 44 -16.07 6.36 -18.16
C THR A 44 -15.92 5.57 -16.85
N VAL A 45 -16.94 5.61 -15.99
CA VAL A 45 -17.02 4.83 -14.75
C VAL A 45 -17.14 3.36 -15.10
N LEU A 46 -18.09 2.99 -15.98
CA LEU A 46 -18.26 1.60 -16.43
C LEU A 46 -17.01 1.05 -17.13
N GLY A 47 -16.32 1.86 -17.93
CA GLY A 47 -15.05 1.49 -18.55
C GLY A 47 -13.90 1.32 -17.55
N LYS A 48 -13.90 2.07 -16.44
CA LYS A 48 -12.97 1.82 -15.32
C LYS A 48 -13.31 0.51 -14.60
N LEU A 49 -14.60 0.18 -14.46
CA LEU A 49 -15.04 -1.04 -13.79
C LEU A 49 -14.55 -2.29 -14.54
N LYS A 50 -14.70 -2.33 -15.86
CA LYS A 50 -14.18 -3.41 -16.72
C LYS A 50 -12.66 -3.56 -16.64
N ARG A 51 -11.91 -2.49 -16.36
CA ARG A 51 -10.45 -2.58 -16.13
C ARG A 51 -10.12 -3.18 -14.76
N ILE A 52 -10.96 -2.96 -13.76
CA ILE A 52 -10.78 -3.53 -12.41
C ILE A 52 -11.21 -5.00 -12.38
N ILE A 53 -12.28 -5.34 -13.11
CA ILE A 53 -12.85 -6.69 -13.22
C ILE A 53 -12.94 -7.05 -14.72
N PRO A 54 -11.84 -7.55 -15.32
CA PRO A 54 -11.77 -7.85 -16.76
C PRO A 54 -12.85 -8.82 -17.25
N GLU A 55 -13.34 -9.70 -16.39
CA GLU A 55 -14.37 -10.70 -16.70
C GLU A 55 -15.73 -10.06 -17.06
N LEU A 56 -15.96 -8.79 -16.69
CA LEU A 56 -17.15 -8.03 -17.08
C LEU A 56 -17.04 -7.43 -18.49
N SER A 57 -15.93 -7.61 -19.19
CA SER A 57 -15.69 -6.98 -20.50
C SER A 57 -16.70 -7.42 -21.56
N GLY A 58 -17.21 -8.66 -21.45
CA GLY A 58 -18.19 -9.23 -22.37
C GLY A 58 -19.61 -8.63 -22.28
N LEU A 59 -19.94 -7.93 -21.18
CA LEU A 59 -21.24 -7.27 -21.02
C LEU A 59 -21.28 -5.94 -21.79
N SER A 60 -22.42 -5.58 -22.36
CA SER A 60 -22.71 -4.23 -22.85
C SER A 60 -22.72 -3.20 -21.71
N PHE A 61 -22.79 -1.91 -22.05
CA PHE A 61 -22.89 -0.86 -21.02
C PHE A 61 -24.23 -0.95 -20.28
N GLU A 62 -25.30 -1.24 -21.02
CA GLU A 62 -26.66 -1.37 -20.55
C GLU A 62 -26.81 -2.58 -19.61
N GLU A 63 -26.25 -3.75 -19.98
CA GLU A 63 -26.24 -4.93 -19.11
C GLU A 63 -25.46 -4.68 -17.82
N LEU A 64 -24.33 -3.96 -17.90
CA LEU A 64 -23.51 -3.66 -16.73
C LEU A 64 -24.18 -2.64 -15.80
N GLU A 65 -24.85 -1.62 -16.35
CA GLU A 65 -25.66 -0.68 -15.57
C GLU A 65 -26.82 -1.40 -14.88
N PHE A 66 -27.55 -2.25 -15.60
CA PHE A 66 -28.62 -3.07 -15.04
C PHE A 66 -28.14 -4.01 -13.93
N THR A 67 -27.00 -4.67 -14.13
CA THR A 67 -26.33 -5.49 -13.12
C THR A 67 -26.04 -4.69 -11.85
N ILE A 68 -25.51 -3.48 -11.99
CA ILE A 68 -25.20 -2.61 -10.84
C ILE A 68 -26.47 -2.19 -10.12
N ASP A 69 -27.56 -1.90 -10.84
CA ASP A 69 -28.84 -1.55 -10.23
C ASP A 69 -29.38 -2.69 -9.36
N ILE A 70 -29.35 -3.94 -9.84
CA ILE A 70 -29.72 -5.10 -9.03
C ILE A 70 -28.82 -5.23 -7.79
N LEU A 71 -27.50 -5.08 -7.93
CA LEU A 71 -26.58 -5.23 -6.80
C LEU A 71 -26.69 -4.10 -5.76
N ARG A 72 -27.28 -2.95 -6.11
CA ARG A 72 -27.57 -1.85 -5.19
C ARG A 72 -28.79 -2.14 -4.31
N GLU A 73 -29.71 -2.99 -4.76
CA GLU A 73 -30.88 -3.39 -3.97
C GLU A 73 -30.40 -4.08 -2.70
N ARG A 74 -30.91 -3.65 -1.54
CA ARG A 74 -30.49 -4.16 -0.21
C ARG A 74 -31.58 -4.97 0.49
N ASP A 75 -32.66 -5.24 -0.22
CA ASP A 75 -33.78 -6.07 0.23
C ASP A 75 -33.41 -7.56 0.32
N ARG A 76 -32.33 -7.97 -0.36
CA ARG A 76 -31.82 -9.34 -0.40
C ARG A 76 -30.43 -9.45 0.21
N SER A 77 -30.08 -10.66 0.63
CA SER A 77 -28.74 -10.97 1.14
C SER A 77 -27.66 -10.80 0.05
N PRO A 78 -26.37 -10.64 0.42
CA PRO A 78 -25.29 -10.62 -0.57
C PRO A 78 -25.26 -11.85 -1.47
N LEU A 79 -25.50 -13.05 -0.90
CA LEU A 79 -25.48 -14.31 -1.64
C LEU A 79 -26.58 -14.37 -2.70
N GLU A 80 -27.82 -14.06 -2.34
CA GLU A 80 -28.96 -14.08 -3.27
C GLU A 80 -28.77 -13.09 -4.43
N ARG A 81 -28.18 -11.92 -4.16
CA ARG A 81 -27.91 -10.91 -5.20
C ARG A 81 -26.83 -11.38 -6.18
N VAL A 82 -25.78 -12.02 -5.66
CA VAL A 82 -24.73 -12.61 -6.50
C VAL A 82 -25.26 -13.78 -7.30
N GLU A 83 -26.02 -14.69 -6.69
CA GLU A 83 -26.67 -15.82 -7.36
C GLU A 83 -27.55 -15.35 -8.52
N TYR A 84 -28.44 -14.38 -8.26
CA TYR A 84 -29.35 -13.86 -9.27
C TYR A 84 -28.61 -13.27 -10.47
N VAL A 85 -27.61 -12.41 -10.20
CA VAL A 85 -26.83 -11.76 -11.27
C VAL A 85 -25.94 -12.76 -12.01
N SER A 86 -25.30 -13.68 -11.30
CA SER A 86 -24.49 -14.74 -11.91
C SER A 86 -25.32 -15.62 -12.84
N GLY A 87 -26.53 -16.00 -12.44
CA GLY A 87 -27.45 -16.77 -13.28
C GLY A 87 -27.96 -15.98 -14.48
N LEU A 88 -28.34 -14.72 -14.27
CA LEU A 88 -28.87 -13.86 -15.33
C LEU A 88 -27.84 -13.56 -16.43
N MET A 89 -26.61 -13.26 -16.04
CA MET A 89 -25.54 -12.84 -16.95
C MET A 89 -24.59 -13.99 -17.34
N ASN A 90 -24.84 -15.21 -16.84
CA ASN A 90 -23.97 -16.37 -16.99
C ASN A 90 -22.50 -16.08 -16.62
N LEU A 91 -22.30 -15.47 -15.45
CA LEU A 91 -20.99 -15.08 -14.93
C LEU A 91 -20.63 -15.90 -13.68
N PRO A 92 -19.34 -16.24 -13.47
CA PRO A 92 -18.89 -16.86 -12.23
C PRO A 92 -19.20 -16.01 -11.00
N ALA A 93 -19.29 -16.62 -9.82
CA ALA A 93 -19.63 -15.90 -8.59
C ALA A 93 -18.59 -14.83 -8.21
N ARG A 94 -17.32 -15.07 -8.52
CA ARG A 94 -16.21 -14.17 -8.18
C ARG A 94 -16.32 -12.74 -8.73
N PRO A 95 -16.42 -12.51 -10.06
CA PRO A 95 -16.52 -11.16 -10.60
C PRO A 95 -17.77 -10.43 -10.11
N VAL A 96 -18.88 -11.15 -9.91
CA VAL A 96 -20.14 -10.59 -9.42
C VAL A 96 -20.04 -10.23 -7.94
N GLY A 97 -19.51 -11.11 -7.09
CA GLY A 97 -19.25 -10.84 -5.68
C GLY A 97 -18.26 -9.70 -5.48
N HIS A 98 -17.21 -9.62 -6.30
CA HIS A 98 -16.30 -8.47 -6.24
C HIS A 98 -16.95 -7.18 -6.76
N LEU A 99 -17.81 -7.24 -7.77
CA LEU A 99 -18.59 -6.10 -8.22
C LEU A 99 -19.50 -5.58 -7.10
N LEU A 100 -20.19 -6.47 -6.38
CA LEU A 100 -21.02 -6.13 -5.23
C LEU A 100 -20.21 -5.40 -4.14
N PHE A 101 -18.98 -5.87 -3.86
CA PHE A 101 -18.05 -5.13 -3.00
C PHE A 101 -17.76 -3.72 -3.52
N ILE A 102 -17.44 -3.55 -4.81
CA ILE A 102 -17.10 -2.21 -5.34
C ILE A 102 -18.32 -1.27 -5.28
N VAL A 103 -19.53 -1.78 -5.50
CA VAL A 103 -20.79 -1.02 -5.42
C VAL A 103 -21.06 -0.56 -3.98
N ASP A 104 -20.85 -1.43 -3.00
CA ASP A 104 -21.08 -1.13 -1.58
C ASP A 104 -19.99 -1.72 -0.66
N PRO A 105 -18.80 -1.09 -0.64
CA PRO A 105 -17.60 -1.67 -0.03
C PRO A 105 -17.61 -1.68 1.49
N ARG A 106 -18.64 -1.11 2.11
CA ARG A 106 -18.81 -1.09 3.57
C ARG A 106 -19.54 -2.32 4.11
N ASN A 107 -20.36 -2.96 3.28
CA ASN A 107 -21.29 -4.00 3.74
C ASN A 107 -21.10 -5.36 3.09
N ASN A 108 -20.21 -5.46 2.09
CA ASN A 108 -20.01 -6.70 1.35
C ASN A 108 -18.53 -7.06 1.34
N PRO A 109 -18.16 -8.34 1.35
CA PRO A 109 -16.76 -8.74 1.32
C PRO A 109 -16.17 -8.67 -0.10
N PRO A 110 -14.91 -8.20 -0.26
CA PRO A 110 -14.18 -8.27 -1.53
C PRO A 110 -13.86 -9.71 -1.93
N VAL A 111 -13.70 -9.96 -3.24
CA VAL A 111 -13.37 -11.28 -3.80
C VAL A 111 -12.24 -11.16 -4.84
N ASN A 112 -11.14 -10.48 -4.46
CA ASN A 112 -10.00 -10.20 -5.31
C ASN A 112 -8.66 -10.53 -4.63
N GLY A 113 -7.55 -10.20 -5.30
CA GLY A 113 -6.21 -10.40 -4.77
C GLY A 113 -5.92 -11.88 -4.51
N LEU A 114 -5.55 -12.20 -3.26
CA LEU A 114 -5.27 -13.58 -2.81
C LEU A 114 -6.42 -14.57 -3.01
N LEU A 115 -7.67 -14.11 -3.23
CA LEU A 115 -8.84 -14.98 -3.46
C LEU A 115 -9.05 -15.37 -4.93
N LYS A 116 -8.25 -14.86 -5.86
CA LYS A 116 -8.38 -15.21 -7.28
C LYS A 116 -8.10 -16.70 -7.49
N GLY A 117 -9.08 -17.45 -8.01
CA GLY A 117 -9.00 -18.90 -8.16
C GLY A 117 -9.41 -19.72 -6.92
N GLU A 118 -9.67 -19.07 -5.79
CA GLU A 118 -10.11 -19.73 -4.54
C GLU A 118 -11.63 -19.60 -4.34
N VAL A 119 -12.22 -18.55 -4.87
CA VAL A 119 -13.67 -18.34 -4.88
C VAL A 119 -14.10 -18.25 -6.33
N GLU A 120 -14.76 -19.26 -6.86
CA GLU A 120 -15.27 -19.25 -8.24
C GLU A 120 -16.74 -19.70 -8.32
N SER A 121 -17.19 -20.55 -7.40
CA SER A 121 -18.58 -21.02 -7.28
C SER A 121 -19.41 -20.21 -6.26
N LEU A 122 -20.74 -20.40 -6.27
CA LEU A 122 -21.63 -19.79 -5.27
C LEU A 122 -21.40 -20.39 -3.89
N GLU A 123 -21.07 -21.67 -3.81
CA GLU A 123 -20.70 -22.35 -2.57
C GLU A 123 -19.41 -21.76 -1.97
N ASP A 124 -18.41 -21.46 -2.79
CA ASP A 124 -17.20 -20.78 -2.33
C ASP A 124 -17.52 -19.38 -1.79
N TYR A 125 -18.38 -18.65 -2.50
CA TYR A 125 -18.74 -17.29 -2.11
C TYR A 125 -19.54 -17.28 -0.80
N ALA A 126 -20.45 -18.22 -0.60
CA ALA A 126 -21.18 -18.39 0.65
C ALA A 126 -20.23 -18.67 1.82
N ARG A 127 -19.29 -19.60 1.65
CA ARG A 127 -18.25 -19.88 2.66
C ARG A 127 -17.40 -18.65 2.97
N TRP A 128 -17.05 -17.87 1.94
CA TRP A 128 -16.30 -16.63 2.13
C TRP A 128 -17.09 -15.59 2.93
N ILE A 129 -18.38 -15.42 2.66
CA ILE A 129 -19.24 -14.52 3.45
C ILE A 129 -19.20 -14.92 4.94
N GLU A 130 -19.39 -16.21 5.24
CA GLU A 130 -19.35 -16.72 6.63
C GLU A 130 -18.01 -16.44 7.32
N GLU A 131 -16.90 -16.72 6.64
CA GLU A 131 -15.55 -16.50 7.19
C GLU A 131 -15.27 -15.03 7.48
N THR A 132 -15.76 -14.15 6.61
CA THR A 132 -15.65 -12.71 6.84
C THR A 132 -16.62 -12.17 7.89
N GLY A 133 -17.45 -13.01 8.51
CA GLY A 133 -18.15 -12.68 9.75
C GLY A 133 -17.19 -12.43 10.93
N SER A 134 -15.98 -12.99 10.88
CA SER A 134 -14.99 -12.95 11.96
C SER A 134 -13.76 -12.07 11.64
N LEU A 135 -13.96 -10.91 11.00
CA LEU A 135 -12.85 -10.01 10.59
C LEU A 135 -11.88 -9.63 11.72
N GLN A 136 -12.41 -9.48 12.94
CA GLN A 136 -11.63 -9.06 14.11
C GLN A 136 -10.51 -10.05 14.44
N GLU A 137 -10.73 -11.35 14.23
CA GLU A 137 -9.71 -12.37 14.47
C GLU A 137 -8.54 -12.31 13.47
N MET A 138 -8.68 -11.54 12.39
CA MET A 138 -7.64 -11.29 11.40
C MET A 138 -6.98 -9.91 11.59
N GLY A 139 -7.33 -9.16 12.64
CA GLY A 139 -6.88 -7.77 12.82
C GLY A 139 -7.48 -6.79 11.81
N VAL A 140 -8.56 -7.18 11.11
CA VAL A 140 -9.20 -6.39 10.07
C VAL A 140 -10.42 -5.67 10.62
N MET A 141 -10.49 -4.35 10.42
CA MET A 141 -11.56 -3.52 10.97
C MET A 141 -12.80 -3.39 10.08
N ASN A 142 -12.65 -3.57 8.77
CA ASN A 142 -13.73 -3.41 7.79
C ASN A 142 -13.36 -4.08 6.46
N TYR A 143 -14.35 -4.28 5.58
CA TYR A 143 -14.15 -4.92 4.27
C TYR A 143 -13.20 -4.16 3.33
N ILE A 144 -13.04 -2.84 3.48
CA ILE A 144 -12.04 -2.08 2.71
C ILE A 144 -10.62 -2.43 3.16
N MET A 145 -10.41 -2.56 4.47
CA MET A 145 -9.14 -3.03 5.03
C MET A 145 -8.88 -4.49 4.64
N LEU A 146 -9.92 -5.32 4.57
CA LEU A 146 -9.81 -6.68 4.05
C LEU A 146 -9.34 -6.68 2.59
N GLU A 147 -9.95 -5.86 1.73
CA GLU A 147 -9.55 -5.75 0.33
C GLU A 147 -8.10 -5.30 0.19
N SER A 148 -7.71 -4.36 1.04
CA SER A 148 -6.33 -3.90 1.11
C SER A 148 -5.39 -5.02 1.52
N ALA A 149 -5.74 -5.84 2.51
CA ALA A 149 -4.93 -6.99 2.94
C ALA A 149 -4.84 -8.07 1.86
N LEU A 150 -5.91 -8.33 1.11
CA LEU A 150 -5.92 -9.27 -0.01
C LEU A 150 -5.07 -8.80 -1.20
N CYS A 151 -4.93 -7.48 -1.39
CA CYS A 151 -4.20 -6.90 -2.51
C CYS A 151 -2.81 -6.38 -2.13
N PHE A 152 -2.49 -6.32 -0.84
CA PHE A 152 -1.21 -5.80 -0.38
C PHE A 152 -0.10 -6.73 -0.86
N LYS A 153 0.77 -6.16 -1.68
CA LYS A 153 2.05 -6.73 -2.00
C LYS A 153 3.04 -5.93 -1.18
N LYS A 154 3.72 -6.61 -0.26
CA LYS A 154 4.86 -6.02 0.41
C LYS A 154 5.87 -5.70 -0.68
N GLU A 155 6.05 -4.42 -0.98
CA GLU A 155 7.15 -3.99 -1.84
C GLU A 155 8.43 -4.38 -1.11
N THR A 156 9.05 -5.47 -1.55
CA THR A 156 10.45 -5.76 -1.20
C THR A 156 11.26 -4.62 -1.80
N SER A 157 12.09 -3.94 -1.01
CA SER A 157 12.88 -2.81 -1.55
C SER A 157 13.72 -3.26 -2.76
N GLU A 158 14.07 -4.55 -2.86
CA GLU A 158 14.72 -5.19 -3.99
C GLU A 158 13.98 -5.09 -5.34
N GLU A 159 12.65 -4.94 -5.36
CA GLU A 159 11.84 -4.84 -6.60
C GLU A 159 11.70 -3.40 -7.13
N LEU A 160 12.06 -2.39 -6.33
CA LEU A 160 11.96 -0.98 -6.72
C LEU A 160 13.27 -0.52 -7.37
N ASP A 161 13.14 0.28 -8.43
CA ASP A 161 14.29 0.96 -9.03
C ASP A 161 15.06 1.76 -7.96
N ILE A 162 16.39 1.75 -8.05
CA ILE A 162 17.27 2.36 -7.04
C ILE A 162 16.94 3.84 -6.79
N ASP A 163 16.48 4.59 -7.80
CA ASP A 163 16.11 5.99 -7.63
C ASP A 163 14.85 6.18 -6.79
N VAL A 164 13.87 5.28 -6.93
CA VAL A 164 12.63 5.28 -6.15
C VAL A 164 12.94 4.97 -4.69
N ARG A 165 13.79 3.96 -4.44
CA ARG A 165 14.23 3.61 -3.09
C ARG A 165 14.99 4.76 -2.44
N ILE A 166 15.92 5.40 -3.15
CA ILE A 166 16.67 6.54 -2.60
C ILE A 166 15.74 7.70 -2.25
N LYS A 167 14.72 7.97 -3.07
CA LYS A 167 13.72 9.04 -2.81
C LYS A 167 12.83 8.73 -1.60
N ALA A 168 12.53 7.45 -1.36
CA ALA A 168 11.68 7.02 -0.26
C ALA A 168 12.44 6.79 1.06
N THR A 169 13.77 6.69 1.02
CA THR A 169 14.58 6.35 2.19
C THR A 169 14.80 7.55 3.11
N ASP A 170 14.41 7.38 4.38
CA ASP A 170 14.71 8.32 5.47
C ASP A 170 16.18 8.16 5.93
N PHE A 171 16.81 9.25 6.38
CA PHE A 171 18.18 9.21 6.90
C PHE A 171 18.34 8.35 8.16
N THR A 172 17.24 8.05 8.85
CA THR A 172 17.18 7.18 10.02
C THR A 172 17.16 5.68 9.67
N ASN A 173 16.82 5.30 8.43
CA ASN A 173 16.80 3.90 8.01
C ASN A 173 18.22 3.41 7.66
N LEU A 174 19.01 3.13 8.70
CA LEU A 174 20.42 2.73 8.58
C LEU A 174 20.62 1.44 7.78
N LYS A 175 19.65 0.50 7.82
CA LYS A 175 19.75 -0.76 7.09
C LYS A 175 19.65 -0.51 5.59
N GLU A 176 18.60 0.19 5.15
CA GLU A 176 18.39 0.51 3.74
C GLU A 176 19.50 1.43 3.20
N LEU A 177 19.97 2.40 4.00
CA LEU A 177 21.11 3.24 3.61
C LEU A 177 22.40 2.46 3.37
N ARG A 178 22.67 1.39 4.13
CA ARG A 178 23.83 0.52 3.89
C ARG A 178 23.69 -0.20 2.56
N THR A 179 22.54 -0.82 2.34
CA THR A 179 22.22 -1.54 1.10
C THR A 179 22.30 -0.62 -0.12
N LEU A 180 21.63 0.54 -0.09
CA LEU A 180 21.67 1.53 -1.17
C LEU A 180 23.08 2.07 -1.42
N ARG A 181 23.91 2.24 -0.38
CA ARG A 181 25.29 2.71 -0.56
C ARG A 181 26.12 1.67 -1.32
N GLU A 182 26.00 0.40 -0.99
CA GLU A 182 26.69 -0.70 -1.68
C GLU A 182 26.26 -0.76 -3.16
N GLU A 183 24.95 -0.69 -3.41
CA GLU A 183 24.39 -0.65 -4.77
C GLU A 183 24.91 0.56 -5.55
N VAL A 184 24.83 1.78 -5.00
CA VAL A 184 25.31 3.02 -5.63
C VAL A 184 26.81 2.95 -5.97
N GLN A 185 27.62 2.32 -5.12
CA GLN A 185 29.05 2.15 -5.36
C GLN A 185 29.37 1.15 -6.48
N SER A 186 28.46 0.22 -6.74
CA SER A 186 28.58 -0.79 -7.80
C SER A 186 28.10 -0.30 -9.17
N LEU A 187 27.39 0.83 -9.23
CA LEU A 187 26.85 1.38 -10.47
C LEU A 187 27.94 1.88 -11.42
N ASP A 188 27.65 1.80 -12.72
CA ASP A 188 28.49 2.42 -13.73
C ASP A 188 28.49 3.96 -13.62
N ARG A 189 29.48 4.58 -14.29
CA ARG A 189 29.70 6.02 -14.22
C ARG A 189 28.57 6.83 -14.84
N GLU A 190 27.81 6.27 -15.77
CA GLU A 190 26.77 6.97 -16.50
C GLU A 190 25.47 7.03 -15.71
N LEU A 191 25.06 5.90 -15.12
CA LEU A 191 23.95 5.78 -14.18
C LEU A 191 24.18 6.60 -12.91
N LEU A 192 25.41 6.62 -12.38
CA LEU A 192 25.75 7.46 -11.23
C LEU A 192 25.56 8.96 -11.52
N LYS A 193 25.95 9.42 -12.72
CA LYS A 193 25.72 10.81 -13.16
C LYS A 193 24.25 11.14 -13.29
N ARG A 194 23.44 10.21 -13.81
CA ARG A 194 21.97 10.36 -13.91
C ARG A 194 21.35 10.50 -12.52
N LEU A 195 21.64 9.57 -11.61
CA LEU A 195 21.11 9.59 -10.24
C LEU A 195 21.47 10.89 -9.50
N THR A 196 22.72 11.36 -9.62
CA THR A 196 23.15 12.60 -8.95
C THR A 196 22.32 13.82 -9.40
N ARG A 197 21.83 13.84 -10.64
CA ARG A 197 21.02 14.94 -11.20
C ARG A 197 19.55 14.88 -10.75
N GLU A 198 18.98 13.69 -10.65
CA GLU A 198 17.55 13.48 -10.38
C GLU A 198 17.20 13.57 -8.89
N LEU A 199 18.16 13.32 -8.00
CA LEU A 199 17.92 13.21 -6.56
C LEU A 199 18.04 14.56 -5.81
N LYS A 200 17.70 15.68 -6.45
CA LYS A 200 17.77 17.01 -5.81
C LYS A 200 16.79 17.17 -4.65
N SER A 201 15.66 16.47 -4.69
CA SER A 201 14.60 16.50 -3.67
C SER A 201 14.90 15.59 -2.46
N VAL A 202 15.95 14.76 -2.53
CA VAL A 202 16.30 13.83 -1.46
C VAL A 202 17.07 14.56 -0.36
N HIS A 203 16.85 14.14 0.89
CA HIS A 203 17.50 14.72 2.05
C HIS A 203 19.03 14.83 1.86
N PRO A 204 19.66 15.99 2.16
CA PRO A 204 21.08 16.21 1.88
C PRO A 204 21.99 15.16 2.50
N TYR A 205 21.67 14.70 3.71
CA TYR A 205 22.45 13.68 4.40
C TYR A 205 22.42 12.33 3.68
N VAL A 206 21.23 11.87 3.22
CA VAL A 206 21.11 10.62 2.44
C VAL A 206 21.99 10.70 1.21
N ARG A 207 21.95 11.82 0.47
CA ARG A 207 22.81 12.03 -0.70
C ARG A 207 24.30 11.97 -0.33
N SER A 208 24.71 12.65 0.74
CA SER A 208 26.10 12.60 1.21
C SER A 208 26.53 11.17 1.54
N VAL A 209 25.68 10.40 2.24
CA VAL A 209 25.93 9.00 2.60
C VAL A 209 26.00 8.10 1.38
N LEU A 210 25.19 8.29 0.35
CA LEU A 210 25.21 7.40 -0.82
C LEU A 210 26.39 7.69 -1.76
N PHE A 211 26.67 8.97 -2.03
CA PHE A 211 27.62 9.35 -3.09
C PHE A 211 29.05 9.64 -2.60
N SER A 212 29.30 9.70 -1.28
CA SER A 212 30.65 9.92 -0.75
C SER A 212 31.54 8.69 -0.94
N ARG A 213 32.77 8.91 -1.41
CA ARG A 213 33.76 7.83 -1.58
C ARG A 213 34.27 7.26 -0.26
N SER A 214 34.33 8.08 0.78
CA SER A 214 34.78 7.69 2.11
C SER A 214 33.69 7.92 3.13
N HIS A 215 33.68 7.10 4.17
CA HIS A 215 32.79 7.26 5.31
C HIS A 215 33.53 6.98 6.63
N ARG A 216 32.99 7.51 7.73
CA ARG A 216 33.47 7.27 9.09
C ARG A 216 32.27 7.09 10.00
N GLN A 217 32.32 6.07 10.85
CA GLN A 217 31.34 5.88 11.89
C GLN A 217 31.40 7.04 12.89
N VAL A 218 30.23 7.45 13.39
CA VAL A 218 30.11 8.52 14.38
C VAL A 218 29.14 8.13 15.49
N VAL A 219 29.44 8.56 16.72
CA VAL A 219 28.51 8.55 17.84
C VAL A 219 28.13 10.00 18.12
N ILE A 220 26.83 10.26 18.18
CA ILE A 220 26.27 11.58 18.41
C ILE A 220 25.69 11.57 19.83
N ASP A 221 26.15 12.51 20.64
CA ASP A 221 25.51 12.84 21.91
C ASP A 221 24.22 13.62 21.62
N GLY A 222 23.10 12.90 21.66
CA GLY A 222 21.77 13.42 21.39
C GLY A 222 21.34 14.45 22.42
N SER A 223 21.66 14.24 23.71
CA SER A 223 21.32 15.17 24.79
C SER A 223 21.90 16.55 24.52
N ASN A 224 23.20 16.60 24.22
CA ASN A 224 23.89 17.86 23.97
C ASN A 224 23.33 18.59 22.73
N ILE A 225 22.84 17.86 21.73
CA ILE A 225 22.26 18.46 20.52
C ILE A 225 20.87 19.03 20.80
N VAL A 226 19.99 18.27 21.45
CA VAL A 226 18.60 18.68 21.67
C VAL A 226 18.47 19.78 22.72
N TYR A 227 19.38 19.83 23.71
CA TYR A 227 19.46 20.90 24.73
C TYR A 227 20.39 22.04 24.36
N SER A 228 20.95 22.05 23.14
CA SER A 228 21.96 23.05 22.77
C SER A 228 21.40 24.48 22.84
N ARG A 229 21.88 25.29 23.78
CA ARG A 229 21.50 26.70 23.98
C ARG A 229 20.04 26.93 24.40
N GLN A 230 19.40 25.97 25.06
CA GLN A 230 18.01 26.09 25.52
C GLN A 230 17.69 25.11 26.65
N ASP A 231 16.71 25.47 27.49
CA ASP A 231 16.32 24.69 28.68
C ASP A 231 15.37 23.52 28.35
N ALA A 232 14.67 23.57 27.20
CA ALA A 232 13.76 22.53 26.75
C ALA A 232 14.35 21.76 25.55
N PRO A 233 14.16 20.43 25.47
CA PRO A 233 14.70 19.64 24.36
C PRO A 233 13.96 19.96 23.06
N ASP A 234 14.72 20.14 21.98
CA ASP A 234 14.19 20.29 20.62
C ASP A 234 14.76 19.21 19.70
N LEU A 235 13.91 18.26 19.31
CA LEU A 235 14.27 17.16 18.42
C LEU A 235 14.55 17.63 16.98
N ALA A 236 13.99 18.78 16.55
CA ALA A 236 14.22 19.30 15.20
C ALA A 236 15.70 19.66 14.96
N ARG A 237 16.47 19.88 16.03
CA ARG A 237 17.92 20.12 15.95
C ARG A 237 18.72 18.91 15.47
N LEU A 238 18.19 17.70 15.60
CA LEU A 238 18.82 16.53 15.00
C LEU A 238 18.77 16.61 13.48
N ASP A 239 17.67 17.09 12.90
CA ASP A 239 17.56 17.28 11.45
C ASP A 239 18.58 18.29 10.95
N ASP A 240 18.71 19.44 11.65
CA ASP A 240 19.72 20.45 11.37
C ASP A 240 21.15 19.88 11.46
N LEU A 241 21.41 19.03 12.46
CA LEU A 241 22.67 18.33 12.58
C LEU A 241 22.94 17.47 11.34
N PHE A 242 21.98 16.65 10.89
CA PHE A 242 22.17 15.80 9.71
C PHE A 242 22.37 16.61 8.44
N VAL A 243 21.65 17.72 8.27
CA VAL A 243 21.87 18.68 7.16
C VAL A 243 23.28 19.26 7.21
N ASN A 244 23.82 19.54 8.39
CA ASN A 244 25.20 20.02 8.55
C ASN A 244 26.24 18.91 8.35
N MET A 245 25.99 17.70 8.84
CA MET A 245 26.84 16.53 8.59
C MET A 245 26.95 16.23 7.10
N ALA A 246 25.89 16.49 6.33
CA ALA A 246 25.91 16.32 4.87
C ALA A 246 26.96 17.17 4.16
N LYS A 247 27.39 18.30 4.75
CA LYS A 247 28.42 19.21 4.22
C LYS A 247 29.85 18.70 4.45
N SER A 248 30.02 17.67 5.27
CA SER A 248 31.33 17.06 5.52
C SER A 248 31.92 16.46 4.24
N ARG A 249 33.25 16.55 4.09
CA ARG A 249 33.99 15.90 2.99
C ARG A 249 33.91 14.37 3.05
N VAL A 250 33.72 13.82 4.24
CA VAL A 250 33.58 12.39 4.50
C VAL A 250 32.18 12.12 5.02
N ALA A 251 31.49 11.11 4.50
CA ALA A 251 30.17 10.74 5.01
C ALA A 251 30.30 10.25 6.47
N LEU A 252 29.64 10.93 7.39
CA LEU A 252 29.63 10.55 8.80
C LEU A 252 28.56 9.46 9.00
N PHE A 253 28.87 8.24 8.55
CA PHE A 253 27.98 7.08 8.48
C PHE A 253 28.76 5.75 8.67
N PRO A 254 28.18 4.73 9.33
CA PRO A 254 26.90 4.76 10.04
C PRO A 254 26.98 5.63 11.31
N PHE A 255 25.85 6.10 11.80
CA PHE A 255 25.78 6.87 13.05
C PHE A 255 25.03 6.11 14.14
N ARG A 256 25.26 6.51 15.39
CA ARG A 256 24.43 6.15 16.54
C ARG A 256 24.17 7.41 17.35
N VAL A 257 22.91 7.74 17.60
CA VAL A 257 22.52 8.80 18.54
C VAL A 257 22.35 8.16 19.92
N VAL A 258 22.97 8.74 20.94
CA VAL A 258 22.91 8.29 22.33
C VAL A 258 22.33 9.42 23.15
N PHE A 259 21.32 9.13 23.96
CA PHE A 259 20.78 10.06 24.95
C PHE A 259 21.23 9.60 26.33
N ASP A 260 21.58 10.56 27.18
CA ASP A 260 21.85 10.29 28.58
C ASP A 260 20.54 9.95 29.28
N GLY A 261 20.60 9.08 30.29
CA GLY A 261 19.43 8.62 31.04
C GLY A 261 18.89 9.60 32.08
N ASN A 262 19.35 10.85 32.07
CA ASN A 262 18.99 11.90 33.03
C ASN A 262 17.83 12.75 32.51
#